data_AF-K6ZX39-F1
#
_entry.id   AF-K6ZX39-F1
#
_cell.length_a   1.000
_cell.length_b   1.000
_cell.length_c   1.000
_cell.angle_alpha   90.00
_cell.angle_beta   90.00
_cell.angle_gamma   90.00
#
_symmetry.space_group_name_H-M   'P 1'
#
loop_
_entity.id
_entity.type
_entity.pdbx_description
1 polymer ?
#
loop_
_entity_poly.entity_id
_entity_poly.type
_entity_poly.pdbx_seq_one_letter_code
_entity_poly.pdbx_strand_id
1 'polypeptide(L)'
;MADSRVRLKRTNPEVLIGNLRGEVGEAITNWIILRQLIGSANHLQTDDVLEDMKNESLAFINAVRGRIGNNLVLTLAELSEQKIGQTTFYFASEKLGTLQDEVQEFRRFIVANKLKEKRNREIAHREQPEEWPQIGDIRITYATLTVAVAKAVRLMKKIDSKFLGKEAFVQWQKMRAMRYDLAMPARAKYLLLPHMAG
;
A
#
# COMPACT_ATOMS: atom_id res chain seq x y z
N MET A 1 12.41 -26.76 -1.94
CA MET A 1 12.62 -26.00 -3.20
C MET A 1 11.78 -26.47 -4.40
N ALA A 2 11.05 -27.60 -4.32
CA ALA A 2 10.15 -28.06 -5.39
C ALA A 2 8.78 -27.34 -5.46
N ASP A 3 8.40 -26.58 -4.42
CA ASP A 3 7.05 -25.99 -4.27
C ASP A 3 6.86 -24.66 -5.03
N SER A 4 7.85 -23.76 -5.03
CA SER A 4 7.70 -22.42 -5.60
C SER A 4 7.57 -22.41 -7.13
N ARG A 5 8.35 -23.21 -7.86
CA ARG A 5 8.26 -23.31 -9.33
C ARG A 5 6.92 -23.92 -9.78
N VAL A 6 6.41 -24.91 -9.05
CA VAL A 6 5.11 -25.53 -9.33
C VAL A 6 3.99 -24.52 -9.06
N ARG A 7 4.05 -23.82 -7.93
CA ARG A 7 3.08 -22.77 -7.57
C ARG A 7 3.07 -21.64 -8.59
N LEU A 8 4.24 -21.17 -9.00
CA LEU A 8 4.39 -20.16 -10.06
C LEU A 8 3.69 -20.59 -11.36
N LYS A 9 3.87 -21.84 -11.80
CA LYS A 9 3.21 -22.34 -13.01
C LYS A 9 1.69 -22.45 -12.83
N ARG A 10 1.22 -22.98 -11.69
CA ARG A 10 -0.20 -23.29 -11.45
C ARG A 10 -1.09 -22.10 -11.11
N THR A 11 -0.56 -21.02 -10.52
CA THR A 11 -1.37 -19.87 -10.13
C THR A 11 -1.97 -19.17 -11.35
N ASN A 12 -3.29 -18.93 -11.35
CA ASN A 12 -3.96 -18.15 -12.39
C ASN A 12 -3.49 -16.68 -12.32
N PRO A 13 -2.93 -16.11 -13.41
CA PRO A 13 -2.48 -14.72 -13.45
C PRO A 13 -3.62 -13.72 -13.20
N GLU A 14 -4.85 -13.99 -13.65
CA GLU A 14 -6.03 -13.12 -13.41
C GLU A 14 -6.29 -12.94 -11.92
N VAL A 15 -6.26 -14.05 -11.17
CA VAL A 15 -6.51 -14.05 -9.73
C VAL A 15 -5.39 -13.31 -8.99
N LEU A 16 -4.13 -13.58 -9.35
CA LEU A 16 -2.97 -12.93 -8.75
C LEU A 16 -3.00 -11.41 -8.98
N ILE A 17 -3.19 -10.99 -10.24
CA ILE A 17 -3.16 -9.59 -10.64
C ILE A 17 -4.42 -8.86 -10.15
N GLY A 18 -5.58 -9.52 -10.14
CA GLY A 18 -6.80 -9.02 -9.51
C GLY A 18 -6.60 -8.72 -8.03
N ASN A 19 -6.08 -9.68 -7.26
CA ASN A 19 -5.79 -9.46 -5.84
C ASN A 19 -4.75 -8.36 -5.63
N LEU A 20 -3.71 -8.31 -6.46
CA LEU A 20 -2.67 -7.28 -6.38
C LEU A 20 -3.24 -5.87 -6.62
N ARG A 21 -4.16 -5.72 -7.58
CA ARG A 21 -4.91 -4.48 -7.78
C ARG A 21 -5.76 -4.12 -6.59
N GLY A 22 -6.40 -5.11 -5.96
CA GLY A 22 -7.15 -4.91 -4.72
C GLY A 22 -6.29 -4.28 -3.64
N GLU A 23 -5.11 -4.87 -3.36
CA GLU A 23 -4.16 -4.36 -2.34
C GLU A 23 -3.65 -2.95 -2.68
N VAL A 24 -3.31 -2.69 -3.94
CA VAL A 24 -2.91 -1.35 -4.39
C VAL A 24 -4.08 -0.36 -4.26
N GLY A 25 -5.31 -0.81 -4.50
CA GLY A 25 -6.53 -0.06 -4.32
C GLY A 25 -6.79 0.34 -2.87
N GLU A 26 -6.59 -0.59 -1.93
CA GLU A 26 -6.62 -0.32 -0.49
C GLU A 26 -5.55 0.71 -0.10
N ALA A 27 -4.33 0.58 -0.63
CA ALA A 27 -3.28 1.57 -0.39
C ALA A 27 -3.65 2.98 -0.93
N ILE A 28 -4.30 3.09 -2.08
CA ILE A 28 -4.80 4.38 -2.58
C ILE A 28 -5.86 4.95 -1.64
N THR A 29 -6.79 4.13 -1.19
CA THR A 29 -7.92 4.55 -0.35
C THR A 29 -7.45 4.98 1.03
N ASN A 30 -6.58 4.19 1.67
CA ASN A 30 -5.96 4.54 2.94
C ASN A 30 -5.14 5.83 2.84
N TRP A 31 -4.47 6.08 1.71
CA TRP A 31 -3.77 7.35 1.49
C TRP A 31 -4.71 8.55 1.38
N ILE A 32 -5.87 8.40 0.74
CA ILE A 32 -6.91 9.45 0.66
C ILE A 32 -7.46 9.75 2.05
N ILE A 33 -7.83 8.71 2.81
CA ILE A 33 -8.36 8.83 4.17
C ILE A 33 -7.31 9.49 5.08
N LEU A 34 -6.05 9.05 5.01
CA LEU A 34 -4.97 9.64 5.79
C LEU A 34 -4.81 11.14 5.50
N ARG A 35 -4.90 11.56 4.24
CA ARG A 35 -4.85 12.97 3.86
C ARG A 35 -5.98 13.77 4.49
N GLN A 36 -7.20 13.23 4.46
CA GLN A 36 -8.37 13.88 5.08
C GLN A 36 -8.20 14.01 6.59
N LEU A 37 -7.77 12.93 7.27
CA LEU A 37 -7.52 12.94 8.71
C LEU A 37 -6.43 13.95 9.12
N ILE A 38 -5.36 14.07 8.33
CA ILE A 38 -4.34 15.11 8.56
C ILE A 38 -4.95 16.50 8.45
N GLY A 39 -5.77 16.75 7.42
CA GLY A 39 -6.46 18.03 7.27
C GLY A 39 -7.41 18.33 8.44
N SER A 40 -8.20 17.35 8.87
CA SER A 40 -9.11 17.48 10.01
C SER A 40 -8.37 17.71 11.33
N ALA A 41 -7.25 17.00 11.56
CA ALA A 41 -6.43 17.21 12.74
C ALA A 41 -5.87 18.64 12.78
N ASN A 42 -5.30 19.11 11.66
CA ASN A 42 -4.76 20.48 11.57
C ASN A 42 -5.83 21.56 11.77
N HIS A 43 -7.10 21.28 11.48
CA HIS A 43 -8.20 22.22 11.69
C HIS A 43 -8.65 22.30 13.15
N LEU A 44 -8.53 21.20 13.90
CA LEU A 44 -8.88 21.14 15.33
C LEU A 44 -7.72 21.51 16.24
N GLN A 45 -6.49 21.46 15.73
CA GLN A 45 -5.28 21.79 16.46
C GLN A 45 -5.21 23.30 16.73
N THR A 46 -4.82 23.65 17.94
CA THR A 46 -4.65 25.04 18.40
C THR A 46 -3.17 25.33 18.67
N ASP A 47 -2.86 26.56 19.07
CA ASP A 47 -1.53 26.92 19.56
C ASP A 47 -1.33 26.55 21.05
N ASP A 48 -2.39 26.15 21.76
CA ASP A 48 -2.34 25.73 23.17
C ASP A 48 -2.32 24.20 23.30
N VAL A 49 -1.16 23.68 23.70
CA VAL A 49 -0.93 22.25 23.91
C VAL A 49 -1.87 21.66 24.98
N LEU A 50 -2.20 22.41 26.04
CA LEU A 50 -3.08 21.93 27.10
C LEU A 50 -4.53 21.82 26.65
N GLU A 51 -4.98 22.69 25.76
CA GLU A 51 -6.30 22.59 25.12
C GLU A 51 -6.34 21.41 24.15
N ASP A 52 -5.32 21.25 23.31
CA ASP A 52 -5.20 20.13 22.37
C ASP A 52 -5.21 18.77 23.09
N MET A 53 -4.53 18.65 24.24
CA MET A 53 -4.51 17.41 25.04
C MET A 53 -5.89 17.03 25.60
N LYS A 54 -6.78 18.01 25.83
CA LYS A 54 -8.14 17.79 26.33
C LYS A 54 -9.16 17.61 25.19
N ASN A 55 -8.78 17.89 23.96
CA ASN A 55 -9.66 17.78 22.80
C ASN A 55 -9.84 16.31 22.38
N GLU A 56 -10.91 15.68 22.85
CA GLU A 56 -11.23 14.28 22.55
C GLU A 56 -11.37 14.00 21.05
N SER A 57 -11.89 14.96 20.28
CA SER A 57 -12.03 14.82 18.83
C SER A 57 -10.65 14.80 18.14
N LEU A 58 -9.74 15.68 18.55
CA LEU A 58 -8.36 15.69 18.05
C LEU A 58 -7.62 14.41 18.44
N ALA A 59 -7.79 13.94 19.67
CA ALA A 59 -7.21 12.68 20.15
C ALA A 59 -7.71 11.49 19.32
N PHE A 60 -9.02 11.39 19.08
CA PHE A 60 -9.62 10.35 18.24
C PHE A 60 -9.08 10.38 16.81
N ILE A 61 -9.06 11.55 16.17
CA ILE A 61 -8.53 11.70 14.81
C ILE A 61 -7.07 11.28 14.73
N ASN A 62 -6.25 11.67 15.71
CA ASN A 62 -4.84 11.28 15.76
C ASN A 62 -4.66 9.77 15.95
N ALA A 63 -5.49 9.12 16.77
CA ALA A 63 -5.48 7.67 16.92
C ALA A 63 -5.84 6.94 15.61
N VAL A 64 -6.90 7.39 14.93
CA VAL A 64 -7.31 6.82 13.63
C VAL A 64 -6.23 7.08 12.57
N ARG A 65 -5.67 8.29 12.52
CA ARG A 65 -4.56 8.66 11.63
C ARG A 65 -3.36 7.74 11.82
N GLY A 66 -2.98 7.44 13.06
CA GLY A 66 -1.90 6.51 13.38
C GLY A 66 -2.17 5.10 12.85
N ARG A 67 -3.40 4.59 13.06
CA ARG A 67 -3.82 3.26 12.57
C ARG A 67 -3.81 3.17 11.04
N ILE A 68 -4.36 4.15 10.34
CA ILE A 68 -4.36 4.20 8.87
C ILE A 68 -2.93 4.32 8.34
N GLY A 69 -2.08 5.13 8.97
CA GLY A 69 -0.66 5.23 8.64
C GLY A 69 0.08 3.90 8.76
N ASN A 70 -0.13 3.16 9.87
CA ASN A 70 0.46 1.85 10.06
C ASN A 70 -0.07 0.81 9.07
N ASN A 71 -1.35 0.83 8.74
CA ASN A 71 -1.93 -0.04 7.72
C ASN A 71 -1.27 0.20 6.35
N LEU A 72 -1.06 1.46 5.95
CA LEU A 72 -0.31 1.78 4.72
C LEU A 72 1.11 1.22 4.73
N VAL A 73 1.84 1.39 5.83
CA VAL A 73 3.20 0.84 5.97
C VAL A 73 3.16 -0.67 5.81
N LEU A 74 2.21 -1.36 6.47
CA LEU A 74 2.02 -2.80 6.37
C LEU A 74 1.79 -3.24 4.92
N THR A 75 0.76 -2.70 4.25
CA THR A 75 0.41 -3.05 2.86
C THR A 75 1.58 -2.81 1.91
N LEU A 76 2.22 -1.63 1.97
CA LEU A 76 3.34 -1.29 1.09
C LEU A 76 4.57 -2.17 1.33
N ALA A 77 4.86 -2.50 2.59
CA ALA A 77 5.95 -3.40 2.95
C ALA A 77 5.67 -4.84 2.48
N GLU A 78 4.43 -5.32 2.58
CA GLU A 78 4.02 -6.64 2.11
C GLU A 78 4.07 -6.76 0.58
N LEU A 79 3.57 -5.76 -0.15
CA LEU A 79 3.66 -5.69 -1.61
C LEU A 79 5.12 -5.77 -2.13
N SER A 80 6.09 -5.33 -1.31
CA SER A 80 7.51 -5.32 -1.62
C SER A 80 8.25 -6.64 -1.35
N GLU A 81 7.60 -7.61 -0.70
CA GLU A 81 8.23 -8.87 -0.35
C GLU A 81 8.57 -9.71 -1.58
N GLN A 82 9.68 -10.44 -1.50
CA GLN A 82 10.12 -11.35 -2.56
C GLN A 82 9.63 -12.77 -2.29
N LYS A 83 8.32 -12.96 -2.28
CA LYS A 83 7.68 -14.24 -1.92
C LYS A 83 6.72 -14.70 -3.01
N ILE A 84 6.91 -15.93 -3.47
CA ILE A 84 5.98 -16.65 -4.37
C ILE A 84 4.84 -17.25 -3.52
N GLY A 85 3.60 -17.16 -4.03
CA GLY A 85 2.41 -17.65 -3.32
C GLY A 85 1.76 -16.64 -2.39
N GLN A 86 2.23 -15.40 -2.38
CA GLN A 86 1.60 -14.25 -1.72
C GLN A 86 1.35 -13.15 -2.73
N THR A 87 0.36 -12.28 -2.49
CA THR A 87 0.03 -11.14 -3.36
C THR A 87 1.13 -10.08 -3.29
N THR A 88 2.21 -10.28 -4.05
CA THR A 88 3.39 -9.40 -4.09
C THR A 88 3.70 -8.98 -5.53
N PHE A 89 4.37 -7.84 -5.69
CA PHE A 89 4.86 -7.42 -7.01
C PHE A 89 5.91 -8.39 -7.57
N TYR A 90 6.74 -8.97 -6.70
CA TYR A 90 7.69 -10.00 -7.09
C TYR A 90 7.00 -11.21 -7.72
N PHE A 91 5.92 -11.71 -7.09
CA PHE A 91 5.22 -12.87 -7.65
C PHE A 91 4.58 -12.56 -8.99
N ALA A 92 3.96 -11.38 -9.15
CA ALA A 92 3.39 -10.98 -10.43
C ALA A 92 4.46 -10.84 -11.52
N SER A 93 5.61 -10.24 -11.20
CA SER A 93 6.73 -10.09 -12.14
C SER A 93 7.29 -11.44 -12.58
N GLU A 94 7.50 -12.36 -11.64
CA GLU A 94 7.94 -13.73 -11.93
C GLU A 94 6.91 -14.48 -12.78
N LYS A 95 5.61 -14.27 -12.53
CA LYS A 95 4.52 -14.92 -13.27
C LYS A 95 4.42 -14.41 -14.71
N LEU A 96 4.63 -13.12 -14.92
CA LEU A 96 4.60 -12.49 -16.24
C LEU A 96 5.94 -12.56 -16.99
N GLY A 97 7.04 -12.89 -16.31
CA GLY A 97 8.38 -12.92 -16.89
C GLY A 97 8.91 -11.52 -17.26
N THR A 98 8.47 -10.47 -16.56
CA THR A 98 8.82 -9.07 -16.90
C THR A 98 8.74 -8.15 -15.68
N LEU A 99 9.26 -6.92 -15.79
CA LEU A 99 9.23 -5.84 -14.79
C LEU A 99 10.10 -6.05 -13.54
N GLN A 100 11.09 -6.94 -13.61
CA GLN A 100 11.97 -7.26 -12.48
C GLN A 100 12.69 -6.01 -11.93
N ASP A 101 13.20 -5.16 -12.81
CA ASP A 101 13.91 -3.93 -12.42
C ASP A 101 13.00 -2.96 -11.66
N GLU A 102 11.75 -2.79 -12.10
CA GLU A 102 10.79 -1.95 -11.42
C GLU A 102 10.37 -2.51 -10.05
N VAL A 103 10.22 -3.84 -9.94
CA VAL A 103 9.97 -4.49 -8.64
C VAL A 103 11.15 -4.23 -7.69
N GLN A 104 12.39 -4.36 -8.18
CA GLN A 104 13.58 -4.09 -7.38
C GLN A 104 13.71 -2.62 -7.01
N GLU A 105 13.34 -1.69 -7.89
CA GLU A 105 13.30 -0.26 -7.58
C GLU A 105 12.29 0.03 -6.46
N PHE A 106 11.06 -0.51 -6.57
CA PHE A 106 10.04 -0.37 -5.54
C PHE A 106 10.53 -0.92 -4.19
N ARG A 107 11.06 -2.14 -4.18
CA ARG A 107 11.59 -2.77 -2.98
C ARG A 107 12.73 -1.96 -2.35
N ARG A 108 13.69 -1.50 -3.15
CA ARG A 108 14.80 -0.65 -2.68
C ARG A 108 14.27 0.61 -1.99
N PHE A 109 13.25 1.25 -2.56
CA PHE A 109 12.62 2.41 -1.94
C PHE A 109 12.00 2.07 -0.57
N ILE A 110 11.25 0.97 -0.47
CA ILE A 110 10.60 0.53 0.77
C ILE A 110 11.63 0.25 1.88
N VAL A 111 12.74 -0.42 1.53
CA VAL A 111 13.83 -0.72 2.49
C VAL A 111 14.59 0.54 2.88
N ALA A 112 14.99 1.38 1.92
CA ALA A 112 15.74 2.60 2.19
C ALA A 112 14.97 3.59 3.09
N ASN A 113 13.64 3.57 3.02
CA ASN A 113 12.77 4.39 3.85
C ASN A 113 12.27 3.67 5.11
N LYS A 114 12.82 2.50 5.46
CA LYS A 114 12.53 1.75 6.70
C LYS A 114 11.07 1.30 6.88
N LEU A 115 10.25 1.26 5.82
CA LEU A 115 8.86 0.79 5.92
C LEU A 115 8.81 -0.69 6.32
N LYS A 116 9.73 -1.51 5.78
CA LYS A 116 9.84 -2.93 6.13
C LYS A 116 10.27 -3.14 7.58
N GLU A 117 11.23 -2.34 8.05
CA GLU A 117 11.72 -2.37 9.43
C GLU A 117 10.61 -1.97 10.41
N LYS A 118 9.93 -0.85 10.15
CA LYS A 118 8.78 -0.42 10.97
C LYS A 118 7.69 -1.49 11.04
N ARG A 119 7.34 -2.10 9.90
CA ARG A 119 6.37 -3.20 9.88
C ARG A 119 6.77 -4.32 10.83
N ASN A 120 8.03 -4.77 10.74
CA ASN A 120 8.50 -5.92 11.51
C ASN A 120 8.58 -5.64 13.01
N ARG A 121 9.12 -4.47 13.38
CA ARG A 121 9.39 -4.10 14.78
C ARG A 121 8.16 -3.57 15.52
N GLU A 122 7.37 -2.71 14.88
CA GLU A 122 6.40 -1.84 15.57
C GLU A 122 4.93 -2.10 15.23
N ILE A 123 4.63 -2.79 14.11
CA ILE A 123 3.24 -2.94 13.63
C ILE A 123 2.79 -4.39 13.70
N ALA A 124 3.53 -5.29 13.05
CA ALA A 124 3.16 -6.70 12.95
C ALA A 124 3.94 -7.58 13.93
N HIS A 125 4.88 -7.00 14.70
CA HIS A 125 5.75 -7.69 15.67
C HIS A 125 6.28 -9.03 15.16
N ARG A 126 6.71 -9.06 13.89
CA ARG A 126 7.27 -10.27 13.27
C ARG A 126 8.63 -10.64 13.85
N GLU A 127 9.24 -9.70 14.56
CA GLU A 127 10.46 -9.84 15.33
C GLU A 127 10.15 -9.35 16.75
N GLN A 128 10.32 -10.22 17.74
CA GLN A 128 10.27 -9.86 19.15
C GLN A 128 11.70 -9.48 19.55
N PRO A 129 11.99 -8.21 19.85
CA PRO A 129 13.34 -7.84 20.27
C PRO A 129 13.63 -8.44 21.65
N GLU A 130 14.86 -8.93 21.86
CA GLU A 130 15.31 -9.49 23.15
C GLU A 130 15.50 -8.39 24.21
N GLU A 131 15.81 -7.17 23.76
CA GLU A 131 15.98 -5.99 24.59
C GLU A 131 15.02 -4.87 24.16
N TRP A 132 14.72 -3.95 25.07
CA TRP A 132 14.03 -2.72 24.70
C TRP A 132 14.85 -1.97 23.63
N PRO A 133 14.22 -1.50 22.55
CA PRO A 133 14.96 -0.84 21.50
C PRO A 133 15.61 0.45 22.03
N GLN A 134 16.94 0.52 21.91
CA GLN A 134 17.73 1.67 22.36
C GLN A 134 17.51 2.94 21.52
N ILE A 135 16.90 2.78 20.33
CA ILE A 135 16.57 3.87 19.41
C ILE A 135 15.04 4.05 19.42
N GLY A 136 14.58 5.30 19.48
CA GLY A 136 13.14 5.65 19.45
C GLY A 136 12.40 5.16 18.20
N ASP A 137 11.11 5.50 18.13
CA ASP A 137 10.20 5.00 17.10
C ASP A 137 10.63 5.36 15.68
N ILE A 138 10.43 4.43 14.75
CA ILE A 138 10.67 4.63 13.33
C ILE A 138 9.56 5.55 12.79
N ARG A 139 9.91 6.81 12.55
CA ARG A 139 8.98 7.80 11.98
C ARG A 139 8.97 7.73 10.46
N ILE A 140 7.83 7.37 9.88
CA ILE A 140 7.58 7.46 8.43
C ILE A 140 6.72 8.68 8.15
N THR A 141 7.20 9.58 7.28
CA THR A 141 6.47 10.81 6.95
C THR A 141 5.33 10.56 5.97
N TYR A 142 4.33 11.45 5.96
CA TYR A 142 3.28 11.43 4.94
C TYR A 142 3.82 11.58 3.51
N ALA A 143 4.91 12.36 3.33
CA ALA A 143 5.56 12.52 2.03
C ALA A 143 6.15 11.19 1.56
N THR A 144 6.85 10.48 2.44
CA THR A 144 7.40 9.14 2.18
C THR A 144 6.29 8.15 1.79
N LEU A 145 5.18 8.12 2.55
CA LEU A 145 4.02 7.28 2.23
C LEU A 145 3.42 7.64 0.87
N THR A 146 3.29 8.93 0.55
CA THR A 146 2.75 9.39 -0.74
C THR A 146 3.62 8.91 -1.90
N VAL A 147 4.94 9.01 -1.78
CA VAL A 147 5.87 8.51 -2.81
C VAL A 147 5.79 6.98 -2.93
N ALA A 148 5.70 6.27 -1.81
CA ALA A 148 5.57 4.81 -1.80
C ALA A 148 4.28 4.36 -2.53
N VAL A 149 3.14 4.98 -2.22
CA VAL A 149 1.86 4.71 -2.90
C VAL A 149 1.97 5.04 -4.39
N ALA A 150 2.55 6.19 -4.75
CA ALA A 150 2.73 6.57 -6.15
C ALA A 150 3.58 5.54 -6.93
N LYS A 151 4.65 5.03 -6.32
CA LYS A 151 5.48 3.97 -6.92
C LYS A 151 4.69 2.65 -7.05
N ALA A 152 3.93 2.25 -6.03
CA ALA A 152 3.08 1.06 -6.10
C ALA A 152 2.03 1.16 -7.21
N VAL A 153 1.35 2.31 -7.34
CA VAL A 153 0.38 2.58 -8.41
C VAL A 153 1.05 2.55 -9.79
N ARG A 154 2.23 3.15 -9.93
CA ARG A 154 2.98 3.14 -11.20
C ARG A 154 3.34 1.71 -11.61
N LEU A 155 3.80 0.90 -10.67
CA LEU A 155 4.15 -0.51 -10.92
C LEU A 155 2.91 -1.33 -11.27
N MET A 156 1.80 -1.15 -10.54
CA MET A 156 0.53 -1.81 -10.84
C MET A 156 0.04 -1.46 -12.26
N LYS A 157 0.11 -0.19 -12.66
CA LYS A 157 -0.25 0.23 -14.03
C LYS A 157 0.61 -0.44 -15.09
N LYS A 158 1.91 -0.61 -14.84
CA LYS A 158 2.82 -1.32 -15.77
C LYS A 158 2.43 -2.80 -15.87
N ILE A 159 2.13 -3.44 -14.74
CA ILE A 159 1.66 -4.83 -14.70
C ILE A 159 0.36 -4.98 -15.49
N ASP A 160 -0.64 -4.11 -15.24
CA ASP A 160 -1.90 -4.15 -15.99
C ASP A 160 -1.70 -3.87 -17.48
N SER A 161 -0.78 -2.98 -17.86
CA SER A 161 -0.46 -2.75 -19.27
C SER A 161 0.13 -3.98 -19.94
N LYS A 162 0.91 -4.79 -19.20
CA LYS A 162 1.45 -6.07 -19.68
C LYS A 162 0.39 -7.17 -19.72
N PHE A 163 -0.59 -7.13 -18.82
CA PHE A 163 -1.56 -8.20 -18.64
C PHE A 163 -2.86 -7.99 -19.44
N LEU A 164 -3.44 -6.79 -19.37
CA LEU A 164 -4.70 -6.41 -20.02
C LEU A 164 -4.48 -5.73 -21.37
N GLY A 165 -3.27 -5.25 -21.67
CA GLY A 165 -2.97 -4.54 -22.90
C GLY A 165 -3.19 -3.02 -22.81
N LYS A 166 -3.48 -2.39 -23.95
CA LYS A 166 -3.51 -0.92 -24.08
C LYS A 166 -4.72 -0.31 -23.38
N GLU A 167 -5.80 -1.08 -23.23
CA GLU A 167 -7.06 -0.71 -22.57
C GLU A 167 -6.85 -0.35 -21.10
N ALA A 168 -5.83 -0.94 -20.46
CA ALA A 168 -5.48 -0.67 -19.06
C ALA A 168 -5.32 0.83 -18.79
N PHE A 169 -4.75 1.58 -19.73
CA PHE A 169 -4.54 3.02 -19.57
C PHE A 169 -5.86 3.77 -19.38
N VAL A 170 -6.85 3.49 -20.23
CA VAL A 170 -8.18 4.11 -20.19
C VAL A 170 -8.92 3.71 -18.91
N GLN A 171 -8.85 2.44 -18.53
CA GLN A 171 -9.45 1.92 -17.29
C GLN A 171 -8.89 2.62 -16.05
N TRP A 172 -7.56 2.82 -16.00
CA TRP A 172 -6.92 3.55 -14.91
C TRP A 172 -7.26 5.04 -14.87
N GLN A 173 -7.57 5.68 -16.01
CA GLN A 173 -8.07 7.06 -16.03
C GLN A 173 -9.47 7.15 -15.43
N LYS A 174 -10.38 6.25 -15.82
CA LYS A 174 -11.73 6.17 -15.25
C LYS A 174 -11.67 5.88 -13.75
N MET A 175 -10.86 4.90 -13.34
CA MET A 175 -10.67 4.56 -11.94
C MET A 175 -10.11 5.72 -11.12
N ARG A 176 -9.19 6.49 -11.69
CA ARG A 176 -8.65 7.69 -11.04
C ARG A 176 -9.76 8.69 -10.73
N ALA A 177 -10.72 8.92 -11.61
CA ALA A 177 -11.83 9.85 -11.36
C ALA A 177 -12.66 9.43 -10.14
N MET A 178 -12.90 8.12 -9.98
CA MET A 178 -13.70 7.54 -8.90
C MET A 178 -12.92 7.28 -7.59
N ARG A 179 -11.64 7.69 -7.51
CA ARG A 179 -10.79 7.33 -6.37
C ARG A 179 -11.30 7.90 -5.04
N TYR A 180 -11.96 9.05 -5.07
CA TYR A 180 -12.55 9.72 -3.89
C TYR A 180 -13.94 9.20 -3.53
N ASP A 181 -14.55 8.38 -4.37
CA ASP A 181 -15.77 7.69 -4.00
C ASP A 181 -15.42 6.54 -3.04
N LEU A 182 -15.79 6.73 -1.77
CA LEU A 182 -15.58 5.78 -0.69
C LEU A 182 -16.80 4.89 -0.43
N ALA A 183 -17.88 5.02 -1.22
CA ALA A 183 -19.09 4.23 -1.04
C ALA A 183 -18.85 2.74 -1.38
N MET A 184 -17.96 2.46 -2.33
CA MET A 184 -17.56 1.10 -2.67
C MET A 184 -16.21 0.75 -2.01
N PRO A 185 -16.11 -0.44 -1.37
CA PRO A 185 -14.83 -0.94 -0.84
C PRO A 185 -13.74 -0.95 -1.91
N ALA A 186 -12.52 -0.54 -1.55
CA ALA A 186 -11.46 -0.34 -2.53
C ALA A 186 -11.12 -1.65 -3.25
N ARG A 187 -10.97 -2.76 -2.53
CA ARG A 187 -10.72 -4.06 -3.15
C ARG A 187 -11.73 -4.41 -4.25
N ALA A 188 -13.03 -4.26 -3.98
CA ALA A 188 -14.08 -4.52 -4.96
C ALA A 188 -13.97 -3.56 -6.16
N LYS A 189 -13.78 -2.26 -5.87
CA LYS A 189 -13.61 -1.22 -6.89
C LYS A 189 -12.47 -1.54 -7.87
N TYR A 190 -11.30 -1.89 -7.36
CA TYR A 190 -10.12 -2.15 -8.20
C TYR A 190 -10.10 -3.54 -8.83
N LEU A 191 -10.85 -4.51 -8.29
CA LEU A 191 -11.11 -5.79 -8.97
C LEU A 191 -11.96 -5.61 -10.23
N LEU A 192 -12.90 -4.67 -10.22
CA LEU A 192 -13.77 -4.36 -11.36
C LEU A 192 -13.07 -3.56 -12.47
N LEU A 193 -11.81 -3.16 -12.28
CA LEU A 193 -11.05 -2.37 -13.25
C LEU A 193 -11.05 -2.94 -14.69
N PRO A 194 -10.87 -4.26 -14.94
CA PRO A 194 -10.95 -4.81 -16.30
C PRO A 194 -12.33 -4.65 -16.95
N HIS A 195 -13.39 -4.55 -16.13
CA HIS A 195 -14.78 -4.52 -16.57
C HIS A 195 -15.32 -3.11 -16.70
N MET A 196 -14.51 -2.10 -16.39
CA MET A 196 -14.81 -0.72 -16.72
C MET A 196 -14.67 -0.55 -18.24
N ALA A 197 -15.71 -0.92 -18.97
CA ALA A 197 -15.78 -0.84 -20.42
C ALA A 197 -15.42 0.55 -20.93
N GLY A 198 -14.82 0.61 -22.11
CA GLY A 198 -14.59 1.83 -22.91
C GLY A 198 -15.88 2.59 -23.13
#